data_AF-A0A7W0J5V0-F1
#
_entry.id   AF-A0A7W0J5V0-F1
#
_cell.length_a   1.000
_cell.length_b   1.000
_cell.length_c   1.000
_cell.angle_alpha   90.00
_cell.angle_beta   90.00
_cell.angle_gamma   90.00
#
_symmetry.space_group_name_H-M   'P 1'
#
loop_
_entity.id
_entity.type
_entity.pdbx_description
1 polymer ?
#
loop_
_entity_poly.entity_id
_entity_poly.type
_entity_poly.pdbx_seq_one_letter_code
_entity_poly.pdbx_strand_id
1 'polypeptide(L)'
;MILKILWPRDHVKGNPFGGVSGYRSLKITFDSGSFNNLSSEEQKALDLLNDLARLDDVDALSFDGSLFPKIVIDAEKINNNYIPIKIINPEGEAILFSGVSSSYIEPNCLAHLLGIYSSGEEDKYRPIKQEILEAQSHGALHRDLFVTNSPLLIKNRNKLERLIICTPKEALKITGLYLRMKGEFEWTTHIRGNCTFRSSRRTFYEYVSRGLLPSSWKFLSGIGTQKNREELIDLGWSVLNRYSRALQARDEISRLFYLLDNASLIKDNTLDDQMAYHFDYFTVLLTAALDAEALIINKVFELGLKDVDCGIRREKFINSLYKNNSACNLFTLLNEQ
;
A
#
# COMPACT_ATOMS: atom_id res chain seq x y z
N MET A 1 -7.82 -2.95 -8.01
CA MET A 1 -6.59 -3.58 -8.53
C MET A 1 -5.74 -2.48 -9.14
N ILE A 2 -4.55 -2.25 -8.61
CA ILE A 2 -3.64 -1.21 -9.13
C ILE A 2 -3.01 -1.77 -10.40
N LEU A 3 -3.36 -1.21 -11.54
CA LEU A 3 -2.80 -1.56 -12.84
C LEU A 3 -1.48 -0.77 -12.97
N LYS A 4 -0.35 -1.42 -12.67
CA LYS A 4 1.03 -0.99 -12.95
C LYS A 4 1.39 0.48 -12.65
N ILE A 5 2.22 0.71 -11.63
CA ILE A 5 2.68 2.04 -11.21
C ILE A 5 4.01 2.39 -11.89
N LEU A 6 3.98 3.35 -12.82
CA LEU A 6 5.18 3.88 -13.47
C LEU A 6 5.75 5.05 -12.64
N TRP A 7 6.90 4.83 -11.99
CA TRP A 7 7.60 5.91 -11.30
C TRP A 7 8.18 6.92 -12.30
N PRO A 8 8.11 8.24 -12.02
CA PRO A 8 8.75 9.25 -12.85
C PRO A 8 10.24 8.94 -13.01
N ARG A 9 10.70 8.83 -14.26
CA ARG A 9 12.07 8.45 -14.64
C ARG A 9 13.05 9.61 -14.47
N ASP A 10 13.04 10.26 -13.32
CA ASP A 10 14.03 11.30 -13.06
C ASP A 10 15.38 10.67 -12.79
N HIS A 11 16.27 10.86 -13.76
CA HIS A 11 17.57 10.24 -13.95
C HIS A 11 18.61 10.42 -12.81
N VAL A 12 18.25 11.02 -11.66
CA VAL A 12 19.25 11.58 -10.74
C VAL A 12 19.15 11.10 -9.28
N LYS A 13 18.02 10.58 -8.77
CA LYS A 13 17.87 10.30 -7.32
C LYS A 13 17.26 8.97 -6.88
N GLY A 14 17.10 7.99 -7.79
CA GLY A 14 16.69 6.64 -7.43
C GLY A 14 15.20 6.48 -7.05
N ASN A 15 14.78 5.25 -6.78
CA ASN A 15 13.41 4.89 -6.39
C ASN A 15 13.20 5.11 -4.88
N PRO A 16 12.03 5.58 -4.41
CA PRO A 16 11.78 5.69 -2.97
C PRO A 16 11.84 4.33 -2.25
N PHE A 17 11.64 3.21 -2.97
CA PHE A 17 11.76 1.85 -2.44
C PHE A 17 13.19 1.27 -2.52
N GLY A 18 14.19 2.10 -2.80
CA GLY A 18 15.61 1.73 -2.79
C GLY A 18 16.24 1.58 -4.18
N GLY A 19 17.43 0.98 -4.21
CA GLY A 19 18.26 0.82 -5.41
C GLY A 19 19.73 1.08 -5.11
N VAL A 20 20.54 1.34 -6.14
CA VAL A 20 21.99 1.57 -5.98
C VAL A 20 22.30 2.76 -5.06
N SER A 21 21.44 3.78 -5.04
CA SER A 21 21.61 5.00 -4.26
C SER A 21 20.95 4.98 -2.87
N GLY A 22 20.38 3.84 -2.44
CA GLY A 22 19.61 3.75 -1.20
C GLY A 22 18.19 4.33 -1.29
N TYR A 23 17.56 4.55 -0.13
CA TYR A 23 16.22 5.11 -0.01
C TYR A 23 16.25 6.63 -0.06
N ARG A 24 15.30 7.26 -0.77
CA ARG A 24 15.04 8.70 -0.73
C ARG A 24 13.65 8.99 -0.20
N SER A 25 13.40 10.23 0.24
CA SER A 25 12.08 10.67 0.69
C SER A 25 10.99 10.41 -0.36
N LEU A 26 9.82 9.98 0.11
CA LEU A 26 8.62 9.78 -0.69
C LEU A 26 7.94 11.13 -0.92
N LYS A 27 7.70 11.51 -2.17
CA LYS A 27 7.20 12.83 -2.57
C LYS A 27 5.71 12.81 -2.88
N ILE A 28 4.86 13.23 -1.95
CA ILE A 28 3.40 13.19 -2.11
C ILE A 28 2.87 14.57 -2.51
N THR A 29 1.85 14.60 -3.36
CA THR A 29 1.07 15.81 -3.67
C THR A 29 -0.40 15.55 -3.39
N PHE A 30 -1.03 16.44 -2.63
CA PHE A 30 -2.44 16.38 -2.28
C PHE A 30 -3.27 17.34 -3.13
N ASP A 31 -4.24 16.80 -3.87
CA ASP A 31 -5.34 17.52 -4.50
C ASP A 31 -6.43 17.79 -3.45
N SER A 32 -6.16 18.77 -2.58
CA SER A 32 -7.05 19.14 -1.48
C SER A 32 -8.46 19.55 -1.95
N GLY A 33 -8.57 20.10 -3.17
CA GLY A 33 -9.86 20.52 -3.73
C GLY A 33 -10.82 19.36 -3.97
N SER A 34 -10.28 18.16 -4.23
CA SER A 34 -11.08 16.95 -4.48
C SER A 34 -11.64 16.27 -3.22
N PHE A 35 -11.21 16.66 -2.02
CA PHE A 35 -11.50 15.92 -0.77
C PHE A 35 -12.81 16.31 -0.06
N ASN A 36 -13.65 17.15 -0.67
CA ASN A 36 -14.88 17.65 -0.02
C ASN A 36 -15.94 16.57 0.23
N ASN A 37 -15.88 15.42 -0.46
CA ASN A 37 -16.89 14.35 -0.39
C ASN A 37 -16.26 12.96 -0.27
N LEU A 38 -15.38 12.76 0.73
CA LEU A 38 -14.78 11.46 0.99
C LEU A 38 -15.74 10.51 1.69
N SER A 39 -15.63 9.22 1.39
CA SER A 39 -16.23 8.19 2.24
C SER A 39 -15.55 8.16 3.60
N SER A 40 -16.20 7.61 4.64
CA SER A 40 -15.60 7.52 5.98
C SER A 40 -14.25 6.78 5.98
N GLU A 41 -14.09 5.76 5.13
CA GLU A 41 -12.81 5.03 5.00
C GLU A 41 -11.73 5.87 4.32
N GLU A 42 -12.08 6.61 3.26
CA GLU A 42 -11.14 7.48 2.54
C GLU A 42 -10.75 8.69 3.41
N GLN A 43 -11.68 9.25 4.18
CA GLN A 43 -11.37 10.31 5.14
C GLN A 43 -10.39 9.82 6.20
N LYS A 44 -10.65 8.66 6.82
CA LYS A 44 -9.73 8.06 7.78
C LYS A 44 -8.36 7.79 7.17
N ALA A 45 -8.31 7.39 5.90
CA ALA A 45 -7.06 7.19 5.20
C ALA A 45 -6.31 8.50 4.94
N LEU A 46 -7.02 9.57 4.57
CA LEU A 46 -6.47 10.91 4.39
C LEU A 46 -5.92 11.46 5.71
N ASP A 47 -6.64 11.32 6.81
CA ASP A 47 -6.20 11.78 8.13
C ASP A 47 -4.89 11.10 8.54
N LEU A 48 -4.82 9.77 8.42
CA LEU A 48 -3.59 9.02 8.67
C LEU A 48 -2.46 9.42 7.71
N LEU A 49 -2.78 9.64 6.44
CA LEU A 49 -1.79 10.03 5.44
C LEU A 49 -1.22 11.42 5.73
N ASN A 50 -2.05 12.37 6.20
CA ASN A 50 -1.61 13.69 6.64
C ASN A 50 -0.67 13.59 7.84
N ASP A 51 -0.94 12.70 8.79
CA ASP A 51 -0.04 12.47 9.93
C ASP A 51 1.30 11.86 9.48
N LEU A 52 1.28 10.87 8.59
CA LEU A 52 2.50 10.27 8.04
C LEU A 52 3.30 11.23 7.15
N ALA A 53 2.62 12.15 6.47
CA ALA A 53 3.22 13.17 5.62
C ALA A 53 4.00 14.25 6.39
N ARG A 54 3.93 14.24 7.73
CA ARG A 54 4.75 15.10 8.60
C ARG A 54 6.09 14.47 8.99
N LEU A 55 6.32 13.21 8.64
CA LEU A 55 7.61 12.55 8.89
C LEU A 55 8.66 13.13 7.93
N ASP A 56 9.91 13.28 8.39
CA ASP A 56 11.02 13.83 7.59
C ASP A 56 11.29 13.05 6.29
N ASP A 57 10.89 11.78 6.27
CA ASP A 57 11.02 10.87 5.15
C ASP A 57 9.92 11.00 4.09
N VAL A 58 8.94 11.87 4.32
CA VAL A 58 7.85 12.17 3.39
C VAL A 58 7.88 13.65 3.07
N ASP A 59 8.22 13.97 1.83
CA ASP A 59 8.11 15.31 1.29
C ASP A 59 6.67 15.48 0.79
N ALA A 60 5.91 16.42 1.33
CA ALA A 60 4.50 16.64 1.01
C ALA A 60 4.23 18.05 0.50
N LEU A 61 3.34 18.18 -0.49
CA LEU A 61 2.85 19.44 -1.05
C LEU A 61 1.32 19.39 -1.21
N SER A 62 0.65 20.53 -1.17
CA SER A 62 -0.80 20.62 -1.46
C SER A 62 -1.15 21.81 -2.34
N PHE A 63 -2.32 21.80 -2.98
CA PHE A 63 -2.79 22.95 -3.79
C PHE A 63 -3.50 24.04 -2.97
N ASP A 64 -3.98 23.73 -1.76
CA ASP A 64 -4.64 24.69 -0.89
C ASP A 64 -3.65 25.50 -0.03
N GLY A 65 -2.52 24.87 0.36
CA GLY A 65 -1.55 25.40 1.32
C GLY A 65 -1.98 25.28 2.78
N SER A 66 -2.96 24.44 3.11
CA SER A 66 -3.52 24.37 4.48
C SER A 66 -2.60 23.67 5.48
N LEU A 67 -1.97 22.58 5.05
CA LEU A 67 -1.11 21.74 5.90
C LEU A 67 0.34 21.67 5.41
N PHE A 68 0.56 21.87 4.12
CA PHE A 68 1.85 21.67 3.46
C PHE A 68 2.16 22.87 2.55
N PRO A 69 3.41 23.06 2.11
CA PRO A 69 3.75 24.09 1.13
C PRO A 69 2.83 24.02 -0.10
N LYS A 70 2.40 25.20 -0.53
CA LYS A 70 1.37 25.37 -1.54
C LYS A 70 1.94 25.34 -2.95
N ILE A 71 1.33 24.55 -3.83
CA ILE A 71 1.56 24.64 -5.27
C ILE A 71 0.64 25.74 -5.82
N VAL A 72 1.23 26.75 -6.46
CA VAL A 72 0.51 27.83 -7.14
C VAL A 72 0.77 27.75 -8.63
N ILE A 73 -0.32 27.66 -9.38
CA ILE A 73 -0.32 27.62 -10.84
C ILE A 73 -0.74 29.00 -11.34
N ASP A 74 0.14 29.70 -12.05
CA ASP A 74 -0.12 31.03 -12.58
C ASP A 74 -0.58 30.92 -14.04
N ALA A 75 -1.85 30.52 -14.20
CA ALA A 75 -2.47 30.26 -15.50
C ALA A 75 -2.64 31.51 -16.37
N GLU A 76 -2.58 32.71 -15.79
CA GLU A 76 -2.72 33.97 -16.52
C GLU A 76 -1.43 34.39 -17.22
N LYS A 77 -0.27 33.88 -16.76
CA LYS A 77 1.04 34.16 -17.36
C LYS A 77 1.53 33.03 -18.24
N ILE A 78 0.75 32.67 -19.25
CA ILE A 78 1.20 31.72 -20.27
C ILE A 78 2.37 32.37 -21.03
N ASN A 79 3.58 31.85 -20.81
CA ASN A 79 4.79 32.34 -21.46
C ASN A 79 5.36 31.23 -22.33
N ASN A 80 5.47 31.48 -23.64
CA ASN A 80 6.21 30.64 -24.58
C ASN A 80 5.96 29.12 -24.42
N ASN A 81 4.68 28.70 -24.43
CA ASN A 81 4.22 27.30 -24.33
C ASN A 81 4.25 26.66 -22.94
N TYR A 82 4.51 27.41 -21.88
CA TYR A 82 4.50 26.90 -20.51
C TYR A 82 3.58 27.73 -19.59
N ILE A 83 2.95 27.03 -18.66
CA ILE A 83 2.18 27.59 -17.55
C ILE A 83 3.07 27.53 -16.31
N PRO A 84 3.48 28.69 -15.77
CA PRO A 84 4.40 28.72 -14.63
C PRO A 84 3.76 28.14 -13.37
N ILE A 85 4.58 27.38 -12.64
CA ILE A 85 4.26 26.82 -11.33
C ILE A 85 5.29 27.34 -10.34
N LYS A 86 4.83 27.69 -9.14
CA LYS A 86 5.70 27.96 -8.00
C LYS A 86 5.25 27.19 -6.77
N ILE A 87 6.19 26.79 -5.93
CA ILE A 87 5.90 26.28 -4.59
C ILE A 87 6.10 27.43 -3.61
N ILE A 88 5.12 27.63 -2.74
CA ILE A 88 5.11 28.67 -1.72
C ILE A 88 5.15 28.02 -0.34
N ASN A 89 6.08 28.43 0.53
CA ASN A 89 6.14 27.96 1.92
C ASN A 89 5.00 28.58 2.77
N PRO A 90 4.80 28.14 4.03
CA PRO A 90 3.79 28.72 4.91
C PRO A 90 3.94 30.25 5.13
N GLU A 91 5.15 30.79 4.98
CA GLU A 91 5.47 32.20 5.09
C GLU A 91 5.09 33.04 3.86
N GLY A 92 4.69 32.39 2.76
CA GLY A 92 4.32 33.08 1.52
C GLY A 92 5.48 33.29 0.52
N GLU A 93 6.66 32.76 0.82
CA GLU A 93 7.85 32.87 -0.02
C GLU A 93 7.91 31.75 -1.06
N ALA A 94 8.33 32.08 -2.29
CA ALA A 94 8.49 31.10 -3.35
C ALA A 94 9.82 30.34 -3.17
N ILE A 95 9.74 29.02 -2.96
CA ILE A 95 10.90 28.16 -2.71
C ILE A 95 11.35 27.37 -3.94
N LEU A 96 10.48 27.23 -4.95
CA LEU A 96 10.80 26.52 -6.19
C LEU A 96 9.92 27.02 -7.35
N PHE A 97 10.48 26.99 -8.56
CA PHE A 97 9.80 27.35 -9.80
C PHE A 97 9.90 26.22 -10.82
N SER A 98 8.81 25.95 -11.53
CA SER A 98 8.73 24.98 -12.64
C SER A 98 7.68 25.45 -13.66
N GLY A 99 7.33 24.62 -14.64
CA GLY A 99 6.26 24.93 -15.59
C GLY A 99 5.63 23.68 -16.20
N VAL A 100 4.33 23.75 -16.48
CA VAL A 100 3.59 22.73 -17.24
C VAL A 100 3.52 23.15 -18.70
N SER A 101 3.75 22.23 -19.64
CA SER A 101 3.48 22.53 -21.06
C SER A 101 2.00 22.88 -21.26
N SER A 102 1.70 24.02 -21.89
CA SER A 102 0.32 24.43 -22.18
C SER A 102 -0.39 23.43 -23.10
N SER A 103 0.36 22.61 -23.84
CA SER A 103 -0.19 21.56 -24.70
C SER A 103 -1.05 20.52 -23.95
N TYR A 104 -0.81 20.33 -22.65
CA TYR A 104 -1.59 19.37 -21.85
C TYR A 104 -3.03 19.82 -21.59
N ILE A 105 -3.32 21.12 -21.70
CA ILE A 105 -4.65 21.68 -21.50
C ILE A 105 -5.31 22.12 -22.82
N GLU A 106 -4.69 21.81 -23.96
CA GLU A 106 -5.28 22.06 -25.27
C GLU A 106 -6.56 21.22 -25.44
N PRO A 107 -7.60 21.76 -26.11
CA PRO A 107 -8.87 21.06 -26.30
C PRO A 107 -8.72 19.65 -26.88
N ASN A 108 -7.79 19.44 -27.81
CA ASN A 108 -7.54 18.13 -28.42
C ASN A 108 -6.98 17.12 -27.42
N CYS A 109 -6.08 17.54 -26.53
CA CYS A 109 -5.53 16.70 -25.46
C CYS A 109 -6.63 16.32 -24.46
N LEU A 110 -7.45 17.30 -24.05
CA LEU A 110 -8.59 17.07 -23.17
C LEU A 110 -9.63 16.16 -23.81
N ALA A 111 -9.97 16.36 -25.08
CA ALA A 111 -10.91 15.49 -25.80
C ALA A 111 -10.42 14.03 -25.84
N HIS A 112 -9.12 13.82 -26.09
CA HIS A 112 -8.50 12.49 -26.06
C HIS A 112 -8.55 11.85 -24.66
N LEU A 113 -8.19 12.63 -23.62
CA LEU A 113 -8.22 12.18 -22.22
C LEU A 113 -9.64 11.82 -21.77
N LEU A 114 -10.61 12.66 -22.08
CA LEU A 114 -12.00 12.52 -21.61
C LEU A 114 -12.83 11.58 -22.47
N GLY A 115 -12.42 11.34 -23.73
CA GLY A 115 -13.24 10.64 -24.72
C GLY A 115 -14.48 11.44 -25.12
N ILE A 116 -14.47 12.75 -24.92
CA ILE A 116 -15.61 13.64 -25.20
C ILE A 116 -15.15 14.67 -26.25
N TYR A 117 -15.70 14.55 -27.46
CA TYR A 117 -15.58 15.56 -28.52
C TYR A 117 -16.80 16.49 -28.43
N SER A 118 -16.66 17.69 -27.89
CA SER A 118 -17.69 18.73 -28.03
C SER A 118 -17.04 20.09 -28.26
N SER A 119 -17.13 20.57 -29.50
CA SER A 119 -16.50 21.80 -29.99
C SER A 119 -17.23 23.09 -29.58
N GLY A 120 -18.02 23.10 -28.50
CA GLY A 120 -18.92 24.22 -28.20
C GLY A 120 -19.20 24.55 -26.73
N GLU A 121 -18.56 23.88 -25.77
CA GLU A 121 -18.88 24.06 -24.34
C GLU A 121 -17.63 24.35 -23.48
N GLU A 122 -16.86 25.39 -23.84
CA GLU A 122 -15.61 25.77 -23.14
C GLU A 122 -15.76 25.89 -21.61
N ASP A 123 -16.88 26.40 -21.13
CA ASP A 123 -17.15 26.58 -19.69
C ASP A 123 -17.24 25.25 -18.93
N LYS A 124 -17.75 24.18 -19.57
CA LYS A 124 -17.82 22.85 -18.94
C LYS A 124 -16.44 22.23 -18.77
N TYR A 125 -15.46 22.66 -19.54
CA TYR A 125 -14.09 22.18 -19.44
C TYR A 125 -13.27 22.92 -18.39
N ARG A 126 -13.75 24.04 -17.83
CA ARG A 126 -12.95 24.84 -16.88
C ARG A 126 -12.54 24.05 -15.62
N PRO A 127 -13.44 23.31 -14.93
CA PRO A 127 -13.04 22.49 -13.78
C PRO A 127 -12.08 21.37 -14.19
N ILE A 128 -12.33 20.76 -15.35
CA ILE A 128 -11.51 19.67 -15.88
C ILE A 128 -10.10 20.15 -16.23
N LYS A 129 -9.98 21.32 -16.85
CA LYS A 129 -8.71 21.98 -17.14
C LYS A 129 -7.89 22.15 -15.87
N GLN A 130 -8.52 22.60 -14.79
CA GLN A 130 -7.86 22.77 -13.49
C GLN A 130 -7.34 21.44 -12.94
N GLU A 131 -8.17 20.40 -12.87
CA GLU A 131 -7.76 19.09 -12.35
C GLU A 131 -6.61 18.47 -13.16
N ILE A 132 -6.66 18.57 -14.50
CA ILE A 132 -5.57 18.10 -15.36
C ILE A 132 -4.30 18.93 -15.12
N LEU A 133 -4.43 20.25 -15.00
CA LEU A 133 -3.29 21.13 -14.77
C LEU A 133 -2.62 20.86 -13.41
N GLU A 134 -3.40 20.55 -12.38
CA GLU A 134 -2.90 20.12 -11.06
C GLU A 134 -2.15 18.79 -11.16
N ALA A 135 -2.72 17.78 -11.82
CA ALA A 135 -2.06 16.50 -12.04
C ALA A 135 -0.76 16.65 -12.85
N GLN A 136 -0.76 17.49 -13.88
CA GLN A 136 0.45 17.77 -14.67
C GLN A 136 1.46 18.60 -13.88
N SER A 137 1.02 19.46 -12.97
CA SER A 137 1.92 20.20 -12.08
C SER A 137 2.66 19.26 -11.14
N HIS A 138 1.97 18.24 -10.61
CA HIS A 138 2.62 17.17 -9.87
C HIS A 138 3.71 16.46 -10.68
N GLY A 139 3.42 16.13 -11.95
CA GLY A 139 4.41 15.54 -12.86
C GLY A 139 5.62 16.44 -13.12
N ALA A 140 5.37 17.73 -13.42
CA ALA A 140 6.41 18.74 -13.67
C ALA A 140 7.28 19.06 -12.44
N LEU A 141 6.82 18.69 -11.25
CA LEU A 141 7.55 18.80 -9.99
C LEU A 141 8.26 17.50 -9.59
N HIS A 142 8.21 16.47 -10.45
CA HIS A 142 8.86 15.18 -10.26
C HIS A 142 8.52 14.55 -8.90
N ARG A 143 7.21 14.52 -8.64
CA ARG A 143 6.60 13.98 -7.43
C ARG A 143 6.20 12.53 -7.64
N ASP A 144 6.09 11.78 -6.55
CA ASP A 144 5.88 10.34 -6.55
C ASP A 144 4.41 9.95 -6.61
N LEU A 145 3.58 10.49 -5.71
CA LEU A 145 2.17 10.12 -5.58
C LEU A 145 1.26 11.34 -5.71
N PHE A 146 0.30 11.30 -6.63
CA PHE A 146 -0.76 12.28 -6.74
C PHE A 146 -2.02 11.75 -6.07
N VAL A 147 -2.32 12.28 -4.89
CA VAL A 147 -3.44 11.85 -4.05
C VAL A 147 -4.64 12.72 -4.38
N THR A 148 -5.68 12.10 -4.93
CA THR A 148 -6.91 12.79 -5.36
C THR A 148 -8.12 11.90 -5.12
N ASN A 149 -9.28 12.52 -4.95
CA ASN A 149 -10.58 11.86 -4.99
C ASN A 149 -11.39 12.28 -6.23
N SER A 150 -10.77 12.96 -7.20
CA SER A 150 -11.40 13.28 -8.48
C SER A 150 -11.81 11.98 -9.20
N PRO A 151 -13.12 11.74 -9.42
CA PRO A 151 -13.57 10.59 -10.19
C PRO A 151 -13.01 10.60 -11.62
N LEU A 152 -12.80 11.79 -12.17
CA LEU A 152 -12.29 11.97 -13.52
C LEU A 152 -10.84 11.47 -13.64
N LEU A 153 -9.97 11.93 -12.75
CA LEU A 153 -8.55 11.54 -12.75
C LEU A 153 -8.40 10.06 -12.43
N ILE A 154 -9.14 9.54 -11.44
CA ILE A 154 -9.11 8.11 -11.08
C ILE A 154 -9.55 7.23 -12.25
N LYS A 155 -10.65 7.60 -12.94
CA LYS A 155 -11.17 6.85 -14.10
C LYS A 155 -10.19 6.85 -15.27
N ASN A 156 -9.44 7.93 -15.47
CA ASN A 156 -8.57 8.13 -16.63
C ASN A 156 -7.07 7.99 -16.31
N ARG A 157 -6.68 7.54 -15.12
CA ARG A 157 -5.27 7.45 -14.69
C ARG A 157 -4.36 6.68 -15.64
N ASN A 158 -4.88 5.66 -16.31
CA ASN A 158 -4.11 4.87 -17.30
C ASN A 158 -3.71 5.70 -18.53
N LYS A 159 -4.41 6.78 -18.86
CA LYS A 159 -4.05 7.70 -19.96
C LYS A 159 -3.01 8.72 -19.54
N LEU A 160 -2.72 8.80 -18.24
CA LEU A 160 -1.75 9.69 -17.62
C LEU A 160 -0.52 8.85 -17.21
N GLU A 161 0.04 8.10 -18.17
CA GLU A 161 1.05 7.03 -18.01
C GLU A 161 2.36 7.42 -17.29
N ARG A 162 2.51 8.67 -16.85
CA ARG A 162 3.68 9.16 -16.11
C ARG A 162 3.36 9.62 -14.68
N LEU A 163 2.09 9.55 -14.28
CA LEU A 163 1.60 10.04 -13.00
C LEU A 163 1.03 8.88 -12.20
N ILE A 164 1.34 8.84 -10.91
CA ILE A 164 0.81 7.83 -10.01
C ILE A 164 -0.38 8.41 -9.27
N ILE A 165 -1.54 8.31 -9.93
CA ILE A 165 -2.79 8.84 -9.42
C ILE A 165 -3.47 7.80 -8.55
N CYS A 166 -3.69 8.14 -7.29
CA CYS A 166 -4.21 7.23 -6.27
C CYS A 166 -5.24 7.91 -5.36
N THR A 167 -6.19 7.13 -4.85
CA THR A 167 -7.07 7.59 -3.76
C THR A 167 -6.28 7.71 -2.46
N PRO A 168 -6.76 8.45 -1.44
CA PRO A 168 -6.13 8.46 -0.11
C PRO A 168 -5.84 7.06 0.44
N LYS A 169 -6.77 6.11 0.31
CA LYS A 169 -6.59 4.71 0.74
C LYS A 169 -5.52 3.96 -0.04
N GLU A 170 -5.41 4.20 -1.36
CA GLU A 170 -4.33 3.62 -2.18
C GLU A 170 -2.98 4.23 -1.79
N ALA A 171 -2.89 5.55 -1.65
CA ALA A 171 -1.69 6.28 -1.26
C ALA A 171 -1.18 5.87 0.13
N LEU A 172 -2.09 5.68 1.10
CA LEU A 172 -1.75 5.22 2.44
C LEU A 172 -1.12 3.83 2.44
N LYS A 173 -1.56 2.91 1.56
CA LYS A 173 -0.94 1.59 1.43
C LYS A 173 0.49 1.67 0.92
N ILE A 174 0.73 2.53 -0.08
CA ILE A 174 2.05 2.74 -0.68
C ILE A 174 2.98 3.40 0.34
N THR A 175 2.52 4.46 1.01
CA THR A 175 3.27 5.18 2.04
C THR A 175 3.60 4.26 3.21
N GLY A 176 2.62 3.48 3.69
CA GLY A 176 2.86 2.51 4.74
C GLY A 176 3.86 1.42 4.34
N LEU A 177 3.85 0.95 3.09
CA LEU A 177 4.87 0.03 2.59
C LEU A 177 6.26 0.68 2.59
N TYR A 178 6.37 1.92 2.09
CA TYR A 178 7.62 2.67 2.03
C TYR A 178 8.26 2.80 3.42
N LEU A 179 7.48 3.21 4.42
CA LEU A 179 7.94 3.33 5.81
C LEU A 179 8.45 1.99 6.37
N ARG A 180 7.74 0.89 6.12
CA ARG A 180 8.18 -0.46 6.55
C ARG A 180 9.47 -0.90 5.89
N MET A 181 9.72 -0.51 4.63
CA MET A 181 10.96 -0.83 3.92
C MET A 181 12.14 -0.01 4.43
N LYS A 182 11.89 1.22 4.89
CA LYS A 182 12.88 2.04 5.63
C LYS A 182 13.19 1.54 7.04
N GLY A 183 12.35 0.65 7.58
CA GLY A 183 12.48 0.17 8.94
C GLY A 183 11.76 1.03 9.98
N GLU A 184 10.87 1.91 9.52
CA GLU A 184 10.05 2.76 10.38
C GLU A 184 8.84 1.96 10.86
N PHE A 185 8.93 1.46 12.09
CA PHE A 185 7.90 0.66 12.77
C PHE A 185 7.39 1.32 14.04
N GLU A 186 7.41 2.66 14.06
CA GLU A 186 6.86 3.46 15.16
C GLU A 186 5.36 3.65 14.96
N TRP A 187 4.61 3.54 16.05
CA TRP A 187 3.21 3.95 16.06
C TRP A 187 2.89 4.73 17.33
N THR A 188 2.01 5.71 17.18
CA THR A 188 1.52 6.53 18.30
C THR A 188 0.12 6.09 18.67
N THR A 189 -0.16 5.97 19.96
CA THR A 189 -1.51 5.73 20.46
C THR A 189 -1.97 6.88 21.35
N HIS A 190 -3.19 7.34 21.09
CA HIS A 190 -3.82 8.41 21.84
C HIS A 190 -4.43 7.94 23.18
N ILE A 191 -4.42 6.63 23.47
CA ILE A 191 -5.18 6.05 24.58
C ILE A 191 -4.67 6.54 25.97
N ARG A 192 -3.45 7.10 26.07
CA ARG A 192 -2.89 7.67 27.31
C ARG A 192 -1.88 8.80 27.08
N GLY A 193 -2.27 9.86 26.37
CA GLY A 193 -1.43 11.07 26.24
C GLY A 193 -0.34 10.97 25.17
N ASN A 194 -0.70 10.45 23.99
CA ASN A 194 0.20 10.34 22.82
C ASN A 194 1.49 9.57 23.12
N CYS A 195 1.34 8.32 23.56
CA CYS A 195 2.49 7.43 23.72
C CYS A 195 2.98 6.96 22.35
N THR A 196 4.25 7.23 22.04
CA THR A 196 4.92 6.68 20.86
C THR A 196 5.61 5.38 21.26
N PHE A 197 5.30 4.31 20.54
CA PHE A 197 5.93 3.01 20.72
C PHE A 197 6.81 2.71 19.51
N ARG A 198 8.11 2.51 19.76
CA ARG A 198 9.03 1.96 18.77
C ARG A 198 9.00 0.45 18.87
N SER A 199 8.65 -0.21 17.77
CA SER A 199 8.63 -1.66 17.70
C SER A 199 9.74 -2.19 16.81
N SER A 200 10.17 -3.44 17.05
CA SER A 200 11.02 -4.13 16.08
C SER A 200 10.19 -4.56 14.86
N ARG A 201 10.84 -4.79 13.71
CA ARG A 201 10.20 -5.38 12.52
C ARG A 201 9.40 -6.62 12.88
N ARG A 202 9.98 -7.52 13.69
CA ARG A 202 9.32 -8.75 14.15
C ARG A 202 8.01 -8.43 14.90
N THR A 203 8.10 -7.56 15.90
CA THR A 203 6.96 -7.20 16.75
C THR A 203 5.85 -6.53 15.94
N PHE A 204 6.20 -5.65 15.00
CA PHE A 204 5.24 -5.03 14.08
C PHE A 204 4.40 -6.07 13.32
N TYR A 205 5.06 -7.01 12.63
CA TYR A 205 4.33 -8.02 11.84
C TYR A 205 3.57 -9.02 12.71
N GLU A 206 4.03 -9.30 13.93
CA GLU A 206 3.25 -10.05 14.92
C GLU A 206 1.95 -9.32 15.27
N TYR A 207 1.98 -8.01 15.54
CA TYR A 207 0.76 -7.23 15.78
C TYR A 207 -0.16 -7.19 14.57
N VAL A 208 0.37 -6.92 13.36
CA VAL A 208 -0.43 -6.92 12.14
C VAL A 208 -1.08 -8.28 11.90
N SER A 209 -0.34 -9.38 12.09
CA SER A 209 -0.89 -10.73 11.94
C SER A 209 -2.07 -10.99 12.87
N ARG A 210 -2.00 -10.50 14.13
CA ARG A 210 -3.09 -10.62 15.11
C ARG A 210 -4.28 -9.73 14.78
N GLY A 211 -4.06 -8.55 14.19
CA GLY A 211 -5.11 -7.68 13.70
C GLY A 211 -5.90 -8.31 12.53
N LEU A 212 -5.20 -9.02 11.65
CA LEU A 212 -5.82 -9.74 10.53
C LEU A 212 -6.46 -11.08 10.95
N LEU A 213 -5.94 -11.70 12.01
CA LEU A 213 -6.42 -12.96 12.56
C LEU A 213 -6.87 -12.76 14.01
N PRO A 214 -7.99 -12.06 14.27
CA PRO A 214 -8.41 -11.73 15.64
C PRO A 214 -8.65 -12.98 16.50
N SER A 215 -9.04 -14.10 15.88
CA SER A 215 -9.22 -15.39 16.55
C SER A 215 -7.91 -16.07 16.98
N SER A 216 -6.75 -15.59 16.52
CA SER A 216 -5.43 -16.13 16.91
C SER A 216 -5.21 -16.11 18.42
N TRP A 217 -5.72 -15.09 19.11
CA TRP A 217 -5.66 -15.02 20.57
C TRP A 217 -6.48 -16.11 21.25
N LYS A 218 -7.71 -16.35 20.76
CA LYS A 218 -8.56 -17.43 21.29
C LYS A 218 -7.93 -18.78 21.05
N PHE A 219 -7.32 -18.97 19.87
CA PHE A 219 -6.58 -20.16 19.51
C PHE A 219 -5.41 -20.44 20.46
N LEU A 220 -4.53 -19.46 20.70
CA LEU A 220 -3.42 -19.62 21.65
C LEU A 220 -3.89 -19.82 23.09
N SER A 221 -4.93 -19.11 23.53
CA SER A 221 -5.51 -19.30 24.86
C SER A 221 -6.09 -20.71 25.02
N GLY A 222 -6.76 -21.24 23.99
CA GLY A 222 -7.29 -22.60 23.98
C GLY A 222 -6.20 -23.68 24.00
N ILE A 223 -5.04 -23.42 23.39
CA ILE A 223 -3.85 -24.25 23.52
C ILE A 223 -3.33 -24.27 24.96
N GLY A 224 -3.33 -23.11 25.63
CA GLY A 224 -2.85 -22.98 27.01
C GLY A 224 -3.62 -23.79 28.05
N THR A 225 -4.86 -24.20 27.74
CA THR A 225 -5.70 -25.02 28.64
C THR A 225 -5.52 -26.52 28.46
N GLN A 226 -4.72 -26.97 27.48
CA GLN A 226 -4.52 -28.39 27.18
C GLN A 226 -3.51 -29.06 28.12
N LYS A 227 -3.62 -30.39 28.28
CA LYS A 227 -2.68 -31.17 29.13
C LYS A 227 -1.25 -31.15 28.58
N ASN A 228 -1.08 -31.19 27.26
CA ASN A 228 0.20 -31.13 26.55
C ASN A 228 0.56 -29.70 26.11
N ARG A 229 0.22 -28.69 26.92
CA ARG A 229 0.35 -27.27 26.55
C ARG A 229 1.76 -26.87 26.12
N GLU A 230 2.83 -27.41 26.71
CA GLU A 230 4.20 -26.95 26.42
C GLU A 230 4.55 -27.17 24.94
N GLU A 231 4.32 -28.39 24.44
CA GLU A 231 4.51 -28.71 23.03
C GLU A 231 3.56 -27.93 22.10
N LEU A 232 2.29 -27.81 22.50
CA LEU A 232 1.29 -27.11 21.68
C LEU A 232 1.52 -25.60 21.61
N ILE A 233 2.05 -24.99 22.68
CA ILE A 233 2.39 -23.57 22.72
C ILE A 233 3.48 -23.27 21.68
N ASP A 234 4.52 -24.09 21.60
CA ASP A 234 5.58 -23.92 20.62
C ASP A 234 5.06 -24.05 19.18
N LEU A 235 4.18 -25.04 18.92
CA LEU A 235 3.50 -25.17 17.63
C LEU A 235 2.62 -23.95 17.33
N GLY A 236 1.85 -23.47 18.30
CA GLY A 236 0.99 -22.30 18.16
C GLY A 236 1.78 -21.02 17.85
N TRP A 237 2.92 -20.81 18.52
CA TRP A 237 3.83 -19.71 18.17
C TRP A 237 4.45 -19.88 16.79
N SER A 238 4.76 -21.12 16.41
CA SER A 238 5.25 -21.46 15.07
C SER A 238 4.24 -21.05 13.99
N VAL A 239 2.94 -21.27 14.21
CA VAL A 239 1.85 -20.81 13.32
C VAL A 239 1.87 -19.29 13.16
N LEU A 240 1.87 -18.53 14.26
CA LEU A 240 1.87 -17.06 14.19
C LEU A 240 3.14 -16.50 13.54
N ASN A 241 4.29 -17.10 13.82
CA ASN A 241 5.55 -16.71 13.19
C ASN A 241 5.50 -16.88 11.67
N ARG A 242 4.84 -17.93 11.17
CA ARG A 242 4.66 -18.14 9.72
C ARG A 242 3.72 -17.10 9.11
N TYR A 243 2.61 -16.76 9.77
CA TYR A 243 1.73 -15.67 9.31
C TYR A 243 2.46 -14.32 9.28
N SER A 244 3.23 -13.99 10.31
CA SER A 244 4.07 -12.79 10.37
C SER A 244 5.10 -12.75 9.22
N ARG A 245 5.79 -13.87 8.96
CA ARG A 245 6.75 -13.96 7.84
C ARG A 245 6.06 -13.92 6.47
N ALA A 246 4.84 -14.44 6.35
CA ALA A 246 4.08 -14.36 5.11
C ALA A 246 3.72 -12.90 4.79
N LEU A 247 3.35 -12.11 5.81
CA LEU A 247 3.14 -10.67 5.62
C LEU A 247 4.41 -9.94 5.20
N GLN A 248 5.57 -10.33 5.73
CA GLN A 248 6.87 -9.80 5.29
C GLN A 248 7.15 -10.14 3.83
N ALA A 249 6.95 -11.40 3.42
CA ALA A 249 7.12 -11.83 2.04
C ALA A 249 6.19 -11.07 1.09
N ARG A 250 4.93 -10.84 1.48
CA ARG A 250 3.97 -10.03 0.72
C ARG A 250 4.45 -8.58 0.52
N ASP A 251 5.04 -7.99 1.55
CA ASP A 251 5.58 -6.63 1.46
C ASP A 251 6.82 -6.59 0.55
N GLU A 252 7.69 -7.60 0.58
CA GLU A 252 8.84 -7.69 -0.35
C GLU A 252 8.38 -7.85 -1.81
N ILE A 253 7.35 -8.68 -2.07
CA ILE A 253 6.72 -8.77 -3.41
C ILE A 253 6.23 -7.38 -3.85
N SER A 254 5.56 -6.67 -2.94
CA SER A 254 5.04 -5.33 -3.24
C SER A 254 6.15 -4.30 -3.47
N ARG A 255 7.26 -4.39 -2.72
CA ARG A 255 8.45 -3.53 -2.92
C ARG A 255 9.07 -3.80 -4.29
N LEU A 256 9.26 -5.06 -4.65
CA LEU A 256 9.83 -5.47 -5.93
C LEU A 256 8.94 -5.03 -7.10
N PHE A 257 7.62 -5.13 -6.95
CA PHE A 257 6.66 -4.61 -7.93
C PHE A 257 6.89 -3.12 -8.23
N TYR A 258 7.19 -2.31 -7.21
CA TYR A 258 7.51 -0.89 -7.38
C TYR A 258 8.93 -0.63 -7.88
N LEU A 259 9.84 -1.60 -7.86
CA LEU A 259 11.20 -1.45 -8.41
C LEU A 259 11.31 -1.86 -9.89
N LEU A 260 10.48 -2.79 -10.36
CA LEU A 260 10.55 -3.39 -11.69
C LEU A 260 10.56 -2.36 -12.84
N ASP A 261 9.89 -1.22 -12.70
CA ASP A 261 9.84 -0.24 -13.80
C ASP A 261 11.16 0.53 -14.02
N ASN A 262 12.06 0.59 -13.03
CA ASN A 262 13.43 1.08 -13.23
C ASN A 262 14.35 0.05 -13.88
N ALA A 263 13.95 -1.23 -13.88
CA ALA A 263 14.75 -2.35 -14.38
C ALA A 263 14.78 -2.43 -15.91
N SER A 264 13.97 -1.64 -16.64
CA SER A 264 14.15 -1.56 -18.11
C SER A 264 15.56 -1.09 -18.55
N LEU A 265 16.32 -0.46 -17.65
CA LEU A 265 17.73 -0.08 -17.85
C LEU A 265 18.72 -1.18 -17.42
N ILE A 266 18.29 -2.09 -16.56
CA ILE A 266 19.08 -3.22 -16.06
C ILE A 266 18.37 -4.47 -16.57
N LYS A 267 18.72 -4.95 -17.78
CA LYS A 267 18.21 -6.21 -18.38
C LYS A 267 18.63 -7.42 -17.54
N ASP A 268 18.15 -7.47 -16.32
CA ASP A 268 18.51 -8.45 -15.33
C ASP A 268 17.21 -9.04 -14.80
N ASN A 269 16.98 -10.30 -15.17
CA ASN A 269 15.81 -11.07 -14.74
C ASN A 269 15.80 -11.29 -13.21
N THR A 270 16.82 -10.80 -12.48
CA THR A 270 16.96 -10.96 -11.04
C THR A 270 15.81 -10.40 -10.22
N LEU A 271 15.11 -9.34 -10.65
CA LEU A 271 13.97 -8.83 -9.89
C LEU A 271 12.73 -9.71 -10.04
N ASP A 272 12.48 -10.23 -11.24
CA ASP A 272 11.39 -11.18 -11.49
C ASP A 272 11.64 -12.48 -10.72
N ASP A 273 12.87 -12.99 -10.75
CA ASP A 273 13.28 -14.17 -9.98
C ASP A 273 13.17 -13.94 -8.46
N GLN A 274 13.55 -12.75 -7.95
CA GLN A 274 13.37 -12.39 -6.54
C GLN A 274 11.89 -12.31 -6.16
N MET A 275 11.05 -11.76 -7.05
CA MET A 275 9.62 -11.65 -6.82
C MET A 275 8.97 -13.04 -6.79
N ALA A 276 9.35 -13.92 -7.72
CA ALA A 276 8.94 -15.32 -7.74
C ALA A 276 9.40 -16.06 -6.47
N TYR A 277 10.65 -15.87 -6.03
CA TYR A 277 11.17 -16.43 -4.78
C TYR A 277 10.32 -16.02 -3.57
N HIS A 278 9.99 -14.73 -3.42
CA HIS A 278 9.17 -14.28 -2.30
C HIS A 278 7.72 -14.76 -2.40
N PHE A 279 7.19 -14.93 -3.61
CA PHE A 279 5.89 -15.54 -3.84
C PHE A 279 5.88 -17.02 -3.41
N ASP A 280 6.87 -17.81 -3.80
CA ASP A 280 7.01 -19.19 -3.38
C ASP A 280 7.18 -19.28 -1.86
N TYR A 281 8.03 -18.44 -1.28
CA TYR A 281 8.21 -18.38 0.17
C TYR A 281 6.91 -18.03 0.90
N PHE A 282 6.13 -17.09 0.38
CA PHE A 282 4.81 -16.74 0.92
C PHE A 282 3.85 -17.93 0.93
N THR A 283 3.74 -18.66 -0.19
CA THR A 283 2.85 -19.82 -0.30
C THR A 283 3.28 -20.98 0.61
N VAL A 284 4.57 -21.25 0.71
CA VAL A 284 5.15 -22.25 1.63
C VAL A 284 4.85 -21.90 3.08
N LEU A 285 5.01 -20.64 3.48
CA LEU A 285 4.73 -20.20 4.85
C LEU A 285 3.26 -20.37 5.23
N LEU A 286 2.33 -20.01 4.34
CA LEU A 286 0.90 -20.17 4.60
C LEU A 286 0.49 -21.64 4.67
N THR A 287 0.99 -22.47 3.75
CA THR A 287 0.70 -23.91 3.75
C THR A 287 1.25 -24.57 5.02
N ALA A 288 2.48 -24.25 5.41
CA ALA A 288 3.09 -24.77 6.62
C ALA A 288 2.43 -24.25 7.91
N ALA A 289 1.78 -23.07 7.88
CA ALA A 289 0.98 -22.59 9.01
C ALA A 289 -0.28 -23.45 9.18
N LEU A 290 -0.99 -23.74 8.08
CA LEU A 290 -2.18 -24.59 8.09
C LEU A 290 -1.86 -26.03 8.48
N ASP A 291 -0.73 -26.58 8.02
CA ASP A 291 -0.29 -27.92 8.41
C ASP A 291 0.08 -27.98 9.91
N ALA A 292 0.71 -26.93 10.44
CA ALA A 292 0.98 -26.83 11.87
C ALA A 292 -0.32 -26.71 12.70
N GLU A 293 -1.33 -25.99 12.20
CA GLU A 293 -2.67 -25.98 12.80
C GLU A 293 -3.33 -27.36 12.75
N ALA A 294 -3.24 -28.08 11.63
CA ALA A 294 -3.75 -29.44 11.49
C ALA A 294 -3.08 -30.41 12.48
N LEU A 295 -1.77 -30.27 12.71
CA LEU A 295 -1.06 -31.03 13.74
C LEU A 295 -1.54 -30.70 15.16
N ILE A 296 -1.79 -29.43 15.47
CA ILE A 296 -2.37 -29.02 16.75
C ILE A 296 -3.77 -29.64 16.90
N ILE A 297 -4.59 -29.60 15.87
CA ILE A 297 -5.93 -30.22 15.85
C ILE A 297 -5.84 -31.73 16.09
N ASN A 298 -4.90 -32.43 15.43
CA ASN A 298 -4.67 -33.86 15.65
C ASN A 298 -4.37 -34.17 17.13
N LYS A 299 -3.53 -33.34 17.76
CA LYS A 299 -3.15 -33.49 19.17
C LYS A 299 -4.27 -33.11 20.14
N VAL A 300 -5.03 -32.04 19.87
CA VAL A 300 -6.11 -31.55 20.75
C VAL A 300 -7.34 -32.46 20.71
N PHE A 301 -7.70 -32.97 19.52
CA PHE A 301 -8.84 -33.87 19.35
C PHE A 301 -8.46 -35.36 19.39
N GLU A 302 -7.19 -35.65 19.70
CA GLU A 302 -6.65 -37.02 19.81
C GLU A 302 -6.99 -37.88 18.58
N LEU A 303 -6.84 -37.35 17.36
CA LEU A 303 -7.24 -38.04 16.13
C LEU A 303 -6.35 -39.27 15.81
N GLY A 304 -5.23 -39.44 16.53
CA GLY A 304 -4.36 -40.62 16.43
C GLY A 304 -3.57 -40.71 15.12
N LEU A 305 -3.46 -39.62 14.36
CA LEU A 305 -2.71 -39.59 13.11
C LEU A 305 -1.22 -39.40 13.38
N LYS A 306 -0.39 -39.94 12.48
CA LYS A 306 1.03 -39.62 12.41
C LYS A 306 1.20 -38.19 11.90
N ASP A 307 2.25 -37.50 12.34
CA ASP A 307 2.52 -36.11 11.95
C ASP A 307 2.55 -35.90 10.42
N VAL A 308 3.10 -36.86 9.67
CA VAL A 308 3.15 -36.82 8.19
C VAL A 308 1.77 -36.89 7.51
N ASP A 309 0.77 -37.38 8.22
CA ASP A 309 -0.62 -37.46 7.76
C ASP A 309 -1.43 -36.21 8.19
N CYS A 310 -0.86 -35.30 8.99
CA CYS A 310 -1.54 -34.12 9.56
C CYS A 310 -1.47 -32.87 8.66
N GLY A 311 -1.98 -32.96 7.43
CA GLY A 311 -2.12 -31.78 6.56
C GLY A 311 -3.59 -31.45 6.31
N ILE A 312 -3.93 -30.16 6.24
CA ILE A 312 -5.34 -29.72 6.09
C ILE A 312 -5.99 -30.24 4.79
N ARG A 313 -5.17 -30.56 3.79
CA ARG A 313 -5.60 -31.14 2.49
C ARG A 313 -5.47 -32.67 2.43
N ARG A 314 -5.00 -33.32 3.49
CA ARG A 314 -4.79 -34.78 3.50
C ARG A 314 -6.12 -35.48 3.75
N GLU A 315 -6.47 -36.41 2.88
CA GLU A 315 -7.72 -37.18 2.97
C GLU A 315 -7.85 -37.91 4.31
N LYS A 316 -6.76 -38.50 4.82
CA LYS A 316 -6.75 -39.13 6.14
C LYS A 316 -7.11 -38.16 7.27
N PHE A 317 -6.59 -36.94 7.23
CA PHE A 317 -6.88 -35.91 8.22
C PHE A 317 -8.37 -35.51 8.17
N ILE A 318 -8.88 -35.22 6.97
CA ILE A 318 -10.29 -34.87 6.75
C ILE A 318 -11.22 -36.00 7.21
N ASN A 319 -10.91 -37.25 6.86
CA ASN A 319 -11.69 -38.42 7.26
C ASN A 319 -11.65 -38.65 8.79
N SER A 320 -10.52 -38.40 9.45
CA SER A 320 -10.42 -38.49 10.90
C SER A 320 -11.22 -37.39 11.60
N LEU A 321 -11.24 -36.17 11.06
CA LEU A 321 -12.10 -35.10 11.56
C LEU A 321 -13.59 -35.46 11.44
N TYR A 322 -14.00 -35.98 10.29
CA TYR A 322 -15.39 -36.42 10.07
C TYR A 322 -15.84 -37.50 11.06
N LYS A 323 -14.96 -38.47 11.34
CA LYS A 323 -15.25 -39.58 12.27
C LYS A 323 -15.23 -39.16 13.74
N ASN A 324 -14.62 -38.03 14.07
CA ASN A 324 -14.51 -37.55 15.44
C ASN A 324 -15.68 -36.62 15.78
N ASN A 325 -16.63 -37.11 16.59
CA ASN A 325 -17.82 -36.36 17.00
C ASN A 325 -17.50 -35.01 17.66
N SER A 326 -16.36 -34.87 18.35
CA SER A 326 -15.94 -33.62 18.99
C SER A 326 -15.41 -32.59 17.99
N ALA A 327 -15.04 -33.01 16.77
CA ALA A 327 -14.48 -32.16 15.72
C ALA A 327 -15.47 -31.86 14.58
N CYS A 328 -16.72 -32.31 14.65
CA CYS A 328 -17.73 -32.14 13.58
C CYS A 328 -17.89 -30.69 13.12
N ASN A 329 -17.93 -29.72 14.04
CA ASN A 329 -18.06 -28.31 13.67
C ASN A 329 -16.89 -27.80 12.82
N LEU A 330 -15.68 -28.30 13.09
CA LEU A 330 -14.49 -27.94 12.32
C LEU A 330 -14.53 -28.57 10.93
N PHE A 331 -14.95 -29.83 10.83
CA PHE A 331 -15.15 -30.50 9.54
C PHE A 331 -16.16 -29.75 8.66
N THR A 332 -17.29 -29.30 9.23
CA THR A 332 -18.27 -28.49 8.51
C THR A 332 -17.65 -27.21 7.97
N LEU A 333 -16.93 -26.46 8.82
CA LEU A 333 -16.28 -25.21 8.42
C LEU A 333 -15.23 -25.38 7.32
N LEU A 334 -14.54 -26.53 7.28
CA LEU A 334 -13.56 -26.84 6.24
C LEU A 334 -14.17 -27.24 4.89
N ASN A 335 -15.42 -27.71 4.87
CA ASN A 335 -16.10 -28.12 3.63
C ASN A 335 -17.07 -27.06 3.08
N GLU A 336 -17.39 -26.03 3.86
CA GLU A 336 -18.21 -24.89 3.41
C GLU A 336 -17.41 -23.82 2.64
N GLN A 337 -16.09 -23.96 2.54
CA GLN A 337 -15.19 -23.10 1.75
C GLN A 337 -14.83 -23.77 0.43
#